data_AF-A0A943CZ23-F1
#
_entry.id   AF-A0A943CZ23-F1
#
_cell.length_a   1.000
_cell.length_b   1.000
_cell.length_c   1.000
_cell.angle_alpha   90.00
_cell.angle_beta   90.00
_cell.angle_gamma   90.00
#
_symmetry.space_group_name_H-M   'P 1'
#
loop_
_entity.id
_entity.type
_entity.pdbx_description
1 polymer ?
#
loop_
_entity_poly.entity_id
_entity_poly.type
_entity_poly.pdbx_seq_one_letter_code
_entity_poly.pdbx_strand_id
1 'polypeptide(L)'
;MRKVFLDDLPKKDGVGKNIGRKVFDWDKSVGRVINFTYDDVMGNIEILNYKKVGQYLTVKYLDKEYKIKTSNLQNNSIGGILNKFSKDFKVEVGQVFKDNKRDLIIIDREYKKKEQKPDKKGRVYTKDEKWYKYHCNKCPYVGWIEENSLLSQRCGCSCCNGKTAVLGINTIWDTDRQLVELGMSEEDAKTHTSGSHEMITVRCPDCGNKKDIQIDSLNRRRTIACTCGDGFSYPEKLMAQVLNQLKVNYIYQLTKSKLTWCKDYRYDFYLPDYNLIIETHGEQHYRDCGWAKVKEVRKNDKHKKNLALNNKIHNSNYIVIDCRFSELEYIKNNILKSKLSHILNLEKINWLSCQEFALSNKVNEICKYWNNKEEWETTKDLARVFKISDVTIRNYLNDGAKLNWCKYDGKSEMRKSGKAIGGLKKKKVNIFKDNICLGTFSSCTELSKESEKVFGTKLSLGHISAVCTGQRKSHKGFTFKYIEDNISLSA
;
A
#
# COMPACT_ATOMS: atom_id res chain seq x y z
N MET A 1 -13.33 -9.44 -45.47
CA MET A 1 -12.22 -9.50 -46.46
C MET A 1 -12.41 -8.34 -47.43
N ARG A 2 -11.35 -7.64 -47.85
CA ARG A 2 -11.47 -6.52 -48.80
C ARG A 2 -10.63 -6.82 -50.04
N LYS A 3 -11.28 -6.99 -51.18
CA LYS A 3 -10.62 -7.23 -52.48
C LYS A 3 -11.42 -6.57 -53.61
N VAL A 4 -10.70 -6.02 -54.58
CA VAL A 4 -11.26 -5.53 -55.84
C VAL A 4 -10.57 -6.29 -56.97
N PHE A 5 -11.31 -6.71 -57.99
CA PHE A 5 -10.80 -7.55 -59.07
C PHE A 5 -10.52 -6.69 -60.31
N LEU A 6 -9.27 -6.25 -60.45
CA LEU A 6 -8.84 -5.29 -61.49
C LEU A 6 -7.99 -5.93 -62.59
N ASP A 7 -7.80 -7.25 -62.55
CA ASP A 7 -6.84 -7.95 -63.42
C ASP A 7 -7.18 -7.80 -64.91
N ASP A 8 -8.46 -7.72 -65.23
CA ASP A 8 -9.00 -7.60 -66.58
C ASP A 8 -9.02 -6.16 -67.13
N LEU A 9 -8.58 -5.19 -66.32
CA LEU A 9 -8.52 -3.80 -66.78
C LEU A 9 -7.33 -3.57 -67.72
N PRO A 10 -7.51 -2.82 -68.82
CA PRO A 10 -6.42 -2.42 -69.70
C PRO A 10 -5.27 -1.75 -68.95
N LYS A 11 -4.03 -2.06 -69.33
CA LYS A 11 -2.81 -1.47 -68.75
C LYS A 11 -1.96 -0.83 -69.84
N LYS A 12 -1.29 0.28 -69.51
CA LYS A 12 -0.33 1.01 -70.35
C LYS A 12 1.00 1.21 -69.63
N ASP A 13 2.04 1.57 -70.37
CA ASP A 13 3.34 1.87 -69.78
C ASP A 13 3.30 3.18 -68.98
N GLY A 14 3.86 3.13 -67.77
CA GLY A 14 3.92 4.27 -66.86
C GLY A 14 4.91 5.33 -67.36
N VAL A 15 4.56 6.59 -67.09
CA VAL A 15 5.38 7.77 -67.43
C VAL A 15 5.84 8.50 -66.16
N GLY A 16 6.90 9.30 -66.26
CA GLY A 16 7.47 10.07 -65.14
C GLY A 16 7.97 9.17 -64.00
N LYS A 17 7.44 9.33 -62.79
CA LYS A 17 7.84 8.51 -61.61
C LYS A 17 7.47 7.01 -61.73
N ASN A 18 6.74 6.62 -62.76
CA ASN A 18 6.27 5.24 -62.99
C ASN A 18 6.92 4.56 -64.20
N ILE A 19 8.01 5.12 -64.77
CA ILE A 19 8.74 4.49 -65.88
C ILE A 19 9.19 3.07 -65.46
N GLY A 20 8.99 2.10 -66.36
CA GLY A 20 9.29 0.68 -66.11
C GLY A 20 8.18 -0.11 -65.38
N ARG A 21 7.01 0.49 -65.14
CA ARG A 21 5.85 -0.19 -64.53
C ARG A 21 4.62 -0.12 -65.43
N LYS A 22 3.82 -1.19 -65.48
CA LYS A 22 2.49 -1.17 -66.09
C LYS A 22 1.49 -0.50 -65.12
N VAL A 23 0.76 0.50 -65.62
CA VAL A 23 -0.30 1.22 -64.89
C VAL A 23 -1.64 1.00 -65.59
N PHE A 24 -2.75 1.12 -64.85
CA PHE A 24 -4.08 0.99 -65.46
C PHE A 24 -4.35 2.12 -66.47
N ASP A 25 -4.84 1.75 -67.64
CA ASP A 25 -5.31 2.66 -68.66
C ASP A 25 -6.78 2.99 -68.41
N TRP A 26 -7.00 3.92 -67.48
CA TRP A 26 -8.34 4.32 -67.04
C TRP A 26 -9.22 4.88 -68.16
N ASP A 27 -8.63 5.53 -69.17
CA ASP A 27 -9.35 6.03 -70.35
C ASP A 27 -10.00 4.86 -71.12
N LYS A 28 -9.28 3.74 -71.29
CA LYS A 28 -9.79 2.51 -71.92
C LYS A 28 -10.60 1.61 -70.99
N SER A 29 -10.67 1.96 -69.71
CA SER A 29 -11.42 1.22 -68.69
C SER A 29 -12.86 1.73 -68.52
N VAL A 30 -13.22 2.83 -69.19
CA VAL A 30 -14.61 3.33 -69.23
C VAL A 30 -15.52 2.28 -69.87
N GLY A 31 -16.70 2.07 -69.28
CA GLY A 31 -17.67 1.03 -69.64
C GLY A 31 -17.37 -0.35 -69.02
N ARG A 32 -16.26 -0.52 -68.28
CA ARG A 32 -15.96 -1.80 -67.62
C ARG A 32 -16.65 -1.92 -66.28
N VAL A 33 -17.10 -3.14 -65.98
CA VAL A 33 -17.70 -3.54 -64.70
C VAL A 33 -16.64 -4.28 -63.89
N ILE A 34 -16.45 -3.86 -62.64
CA ILE A 34 -15.42 -4.36 -61.73
C ILE A 34 -16.09 -5.00 -60.53
N ASN A 35 -15.78 -6.28 -60.31
CA ASN A 35 -16.25 -7.00 -59.13
C ASN A 35 -15.44 -6.58 -57.90
N PHE A 36 -16.09 -6.60 -56.74
CA PHE A 36 -15.44 -6.37 -55.46
C PHE A 36 -16.07 -7.21 -54.34
N THR A 37 -15.28 -7.40 -53.29
CA THR A 37 -15.70 -7.89 -51.98
C THR A 37 -15.24 -6.88 -50.94
N TYR A 38 -16.16 -6.38 -50.11
CA TYR A 38 -15.90 -5.42 -49.05
C TYR A 38 -16.60 -5.85 -47.76
N ASP A 39 -15.83 -6.46 -46.86
CA ASP A 39 -16.30 -7.03 -45.60
C ASP A 39 -17.38 -8.10 -45.84
N ASP A 40 -18.64 -7.77 -45.61
CA ASP A 40 -19.86 -8.58 -45.80
C ASP A 40 -20.58 -8.33 -47.14
N VAL A 41 -20.10 -7.38 -47.95
CA VAL A 41 -20.74 -6.97 -49.21
C VAL A 41 -19.97 -7.50 -50.41
N MET A 42 -20.66 -8.20 -51.31
CA MET A 42 -20.16 -8.53 -52.65
C MET A 42 -20.97 -7.75 -53.68
N GLY A 43 -20.32 -7.22 -54.70
CA GLY A 43 -21.00 -6.43 -55.72
C GLY A 43 -20.10 -6.08 -56.88
N ASN A 44 -20.63 -5.25 -57.77
CA ASN A 44 -19.93 -4.75 -58.94
C ASN A 44 -20.06 -3.22 -59.04
N ILE A 45 -19.04 -2.58 -59.63
CA ILE A 45 -18.99 -1.14 -59.88
C ILE A 45 -18.69 -0.94 -61.36
N GLU A 46 -19.50 -0.13 -62.03
CA GLU A 46 -19.29 0.24 -63.42
C GLU A 46 -18.52 1.57 -63.51
N ILE A 47 -17.49 1.63 -64.35
CA ILE A 47 -16.78 2.89 -64.64
C ILE A 47 -17.50 3.64 -65.73
N LEU A 48 -18.17 4.75 -65.39
CA LEU A 48 -18.90 5.57 -66.36
C LEU A 48 -18.00 6.60 -67.05
N ASN A 49 -17.01 7.15 -66.35
CA ASN A 49 -16.15 8.19 -66.91
C ASN A 49 -14.81 8.28 -66.15
N TYR A 50 -13.77 8.79 -66.81
CA TYR A 50 -12.47 9.09 -66.24
C TYR A 50 -12.03 10.51 -66.56
N LYS A 51 -11.73 11.29 -65.51
CA LYS A 51 -11.12 12.63 -65.60
C LYS A 51 -9.63 12.54 -65.25
N LYS A 52 -8.79 12.66 -66.28
CA LYS A 52 -7.32 12.63 -66.17
C LYS A 52 -6.77 13.66 -65.19
N VAL A 53 -7.31 14.88 -65.21
CA VAL A 53 -6.94 15.94 -64.25
C VAL A 53 -7.48 15.61 -62.85
N GLY A 54 -6.57 15.35 -61.91
CA GLY A 54 -6.91 14.95 -60.53
C GLY A 54 -7.19 13.45 -60.36
N GLN A 55 -7.15 12.67 -61.44
CA GLN A 55 -7.34 11.21 -61.47
C GLN A 55 -8.64 10.75 -60.80
N TYR A 56 -9.77 11.25 -61.30
CA TYR A 56 -11.09 10.90 -60.79
C TYR A 56 -11.84 9.98 -61.75
N LEU A 57 -12.53 8.97 -61.19
CA LEU A 57 -13.51 8.15 -61.87
C LEU A 57 -14.91 8.61 -61.44
N THR A 58 -15.83 8.61 -62.40
CA THR A 58 -17.27 8.57 -62.11
C THR A 58 -17.68 7.12 -62.22
N VAL A 59 -18.21 6.57 -61.15
CA VAL A 59 -18.57 5.16 -61.06
C VAL A 59 -20.02 5.00 -60.66
N LYS A 60 -20.68 3.97 -61.17
CA LYS A 60 -22.04 3.60 -60.80
C LYS A 60 -22.01 2.40 -59.88
N TYR A 61 -22.76 2.49 -58.79
CA TYR A 61 -23.03 1.38 -57.89
C TYR A 61 -24.52 1.39 -57.56
N LEU A 62 -25.21 0.28 -57.86
CA LEU A 62 -26.67 0.23 -57.92
C LEU A 62 -27.18 1.34 -58.86
N ASP A 63 -28.08 2.20 -58.40
CA ASP A 63 -28.67 3.30 -59.19
C ASP A 63 -28.09 4.68 -58.86
N LYS A 64 -26.92 4.73 -58.20
CA LYS A 64 -26.27 5.98 -57.80
C LYS A 64 -24.89 6.14 -58.42
N GLU A 65 -24.59 7.37 -58.81
CA GLU A 65 -23.29 7.77 -59.32
C GLU A 65 -22.41 8.38 -58.22
N TYR A 66 -21.13 8.01 -58.22
CA TYR A 66 -20.16 8.45 -57.26
C TYR A 66 -18.89 8.92 -57.95
N LYS A 67 -18.32 10.03 -57.46
CA LYS A 67 -17.04 10.53 -57.92
C LYS A 67 -15.93 10.12 -56.95
N ILE A 68 -15.00 9.28 -57.38
CA ILE A 68 -13.90 8.77 -56.55
C ILE A 68 -12.55 8.95 -57.21
N LYS A 69 -11.47 8.95 -56.44
CA LYS A 69 -10.11 8.87 -57.03
C LYS A 69 -9.84 7.46 -57.54
N THR A 70 -9.05 7.34 -58.60
CA THR A 70 -8.57 6.05 -59.12
C THR A 70 -7.91 5.20 -58.03
N SER A 71 -7.14 5.84 -57.15
CA SER A 71 -6.52 5.19 -55.98
C SER A 71 -7.52 4.60 -54.99
N ASN A 72 -8.71 5.20 -54.85
CA ASN A 72 -9.73 4.67 -53.95
C ASN A 72 -10.29 3.37 -54.47
N LEU A 73 -10.50 3.25 -55.80
CA LEU A 73 -10.92 2.01 -56.41
C LEU A 73 -9.82 0.94 -56.31
N GLN A 74 -8.56 1.30 -56.65
CA GLN A 74 -7.41 0.39 -56.57
C GLN A 74 -7.19 -0.22 -55.18
N ASN A 75 -7.34 0.60 -54.14
CA ASN A 75 -7.15 0.16 -52.76
C ASN A 75 -8.42 -0.43 -52.14
N ASN A 76 -9.50 -0.59 -52.91
CA ASN A 76 -10.82 -0.96 -52.44
C ASN A 76 -11.31 -0.08 -51.26
N SER A 77 -11.00 1.21 -51.29
CA SER A 77 -11.43 2.24 -50.32
C SER A 77 -12.79 2.83 -50.71
N ILE A 78 -13.76 1.96 -50.96
CA ILE A 78 -15.11 2.31 -51.46
C ILE A 78 -16.19 2.33 -50.38
N GLY A 79 -15.81 2.26 -49.09
CA GLY A 79 -16.78 2.22 -47.99
C GLY A 79 -17.75 3.41 -47.93
N GLY A 80 -17.38 4.57 -48.50
CA GLY A 80 -18.29 5.70 -48.66
C GLY A 80 -19.40 5.45 -49.70
N ILE A 81 -19.10 4.75 -50.79
CA ILE A 81 -20.08 4.30 -51.81
C ILE A 81 -21.06 3.30 -51.18
N LEU A 82 -20.54 2.42 -50.32
CA LEU A 82 -21.31 1.39 -49.64
C LEU A 82 -22.07 1.92 -48.40
N ASN A 83 -22.07 3.24 -48.17
CA ASN A 83 -22.63 3.89 -47.00
C ASN A 83 -22.15 3.32 -45.64
N LYS A 84 -20.99 2.67 -45.61
CA LYS A 84 -20.37 2.16 -44.38
C LYS A 84 -19.81 3.30 -43.50
N PHE A 85 -19.60 4.49 -44.09
CA PHE A 85 -19.16 5.71 -43.41
C PHE A 85 -20.12 6.89 -43.70
N SER A 86 -21.28 6.92 -43.06
CA SER A 86 -22.20 8.07 -43.13
C SER A 86 -21.84 9.18 -42.13
N LYS A 87 -22.05 10.44 -42.56
CA LYS A 87 -22.02 11.63 -41.71
C LYS A 87 -23.27 11.75 -40.83
N ASP A 88 -24.36 11.11 -41.19
CA ASP A 88 -25.64 11.20 -40.49
C ASP A 88 -25.58 10.48 -39.15
N PHE A 89 -26.40 10.92 -38.20
CA PHE A 89 -26.61 10.19 -36.95
C PHE A 89 -27.28 8.85 -37.25
N LYS A 90 -26.80 7.79 -36.59
CA LYS A 90 -27.35 6.43 -36.72
C LYS A 90 -28.46 6.12 -35.71
N VAL A 91 -28.67 7.02 -34.74
CA VAL A 91 -29.55 6.83 -33.59
C VAL A 91 -30.48 8.03 -33.50
N GLU A 92 -31.77 7.74 -33.34
CA GLU A 92 -32.81 8.76 -33.20
C GLU A 92 -33.01 9.18 -31.74
N VAL A 93 -33.46 10.42 -31.54
CA VAL A 93 -33.89 10.90 -30.22
C VAL A 93 -35.13 10.11 -29.80
N GLY A 94 -35.16 9.67 -28.54
CA GLY A 94 -36.15 8.75 -27.99
C GLY A 94 -35.74 7.28 -28.06
N GLN A 95 -34.67 6.92 -28.77
CA GLN A 95 -34.22 5.53 -28.86
C GLN A 95 -33.73 5.00 -27.51
N VAL A 96 -34.22 3.81 -27.14
CA VAL A 96 -33.89 3.12 -25.89
C VAL A 96 -32.83 2.05 -26.13
N PHE A 97 -31.81 2.01 -25.27
CA PHE A 97 -30.81 0.94 -25.22
C PHE A 97 -30.93 0.20 -23.89
N LYS A 98 -31.47 -1.02 -23.94
CA LYS A 98 -31.63 -1.89 -22.77
C LYS A 98 -30.94 -3.24 -23.00
N ASP A 99 -29.81 -3.44 -22.34
CA ASP A 99 -29.06 -4.69 -22.30
C ASP A 99 -28.27 -4.83 -20.98
N ASN A 100 -27.39 -5.82 -20.89
CA ASN A 100 -26.60 -6.08 -19.68
C ASN A 100 -25.65 -4.93 -19.29
N LYS A 101 -25.29 -4.04 -20.22
CA LYS A 101 -24.40 -2.90 -19.99
C LYS A 101 -25.13 -1.55 -19.97
N ARG A 102 -26.29 -1.46 -20.62
CA ARG A 102 -26.98 -0.20 -20.91
C ARG A 102 -28.44 -0.28 -20.46
N ASP A 103 -28.90 0.80 -19.84
CA ASP A 103 -30.32 1.07 -19.63
C ASP A 103 -30.49 2.58 -19.73
N LEU A 104 -30.54 3.06 -20.98
CA LEU A 104 -30.40 4.47 -21.35
C LEU A 104 -31.45 4.84 -22.41
N ILE A 105 -31.86 6.12 -22.40
CA ILE A 105 -32.70 6.72 -23.43
C ILE A 105 -31.94 7.88 -24.04
N ILE A 106 -31.86 7.96 -25.37
CA ILE A 106 -31.25 9.09 -26.07
C ILE A 106 -32.24 10.26 -26.07
N ILE A 107 -31.79 11.42 -25.61
CA ILE A 107 -32.64 12.61 -25.44
C ILE A 107 -32.20 13.79 -26.31
N ASP A 108 -30.98 13.75 -26.86
CA ASP A 108 -30.46 14.78 -27.77
C ASP A 108 -29.26 14.25 -28.58
N ARG A 109 -28.84 14.97 -29.63
CA ARG A 109 -27.67 14.63 -30.46
C ARG A 109 -27.00 15.86 -31.06
N GLU A 110 -25.67 15.87 -31.11
CA GLU A 110 -24.89 16.96 -31.69
C GLU A 110 -23.58 16.50 -32.32
N TYR A 111 -23.01 17.34 -33.19
CA TYR A 111 -21.67 17.16 -33.72
C TYR A 111 -20.67 17.94 -32.86
N LYS A 112 -19.64 17.26 -32.35
CA LYS A 112 -18.52 17.90 -31.64
C LYS A 112 -17.27 17.88 -32.51
N LYS A 113 -16.64 19.04 -32.69
CA LYS A 113 -15.35 19.12 -33.40
C LYS A 113 -14.23 18.58 -32.52
N LYS A 114 -13.42 17.68 -33.06
CA LYS A 114 -12.24 17.14 -32.41
C LYS A 114 -11.01 17.29 -33.29
N GLU A 115 -9.99 17.91 -32.73
CA GLU A 115 -8.67 17.98 -33.33
C GLU A 115 -8.04 16.59 -33.39
N GLN A 116 -7.59 16.23 -34.59
CA GLN A 116 -6.83 15.00 -34.82
C GLN A 116 -5.37 15.24 -34.45
N LYS A 117 -4.65 14.16 -34.14
CA LYS A 117 -3.19 14.21 -33.96
C LYS A 117 -2.54 14.86 -35.19
N PRO A 118 -1.52 15.71 -35.00
CA PRO A 118 -0.80 16.32 -36.12
C PRO A 118 -0.29 15.27 -37.10
N ASP A 119 -0.37 15.56 -38.39
CA ASP A 119 0.26 14.71 -39.40
C ASP A 119 1.80 14.81 -39.33
N LYS A 120 2.51 14.03 -40.14
CA LYS A 120 4.00 14.07 -40.21
C LYS A 120 4.57 15.45 -40.58
N LYS A 121 3.73 16.39 -41.05
CA LYS A 121 4.08 17.76 -41.40
C LYS A 121 3.57 18.77 -40.37
N GLY A 122 3.08 18.32 -39.21
CA GLY A 122 2.57 19.16 -38.13
C GLY A 122 1.16 19.73 -38.36
N ARG A 123 0.45 19.33 -39.42
CA ARG A 123 -0.89 19.86 -39.71
C ARG A 123 -1.94 19.18 -38.86
N VAL A 124 -2.77 19.98 -38.21
CA VAL A 124 -3.92 19.53 -37.41
C VAL A 124 -5.19 19.64 -38.25
N TYR A 125 -5.97 18.57 -38.27
CA TYR A 125 -7.27 18.54 -38.94
C TYR A 125 -8.35 18.35 -37.89
N THR A 126 -9.50 18.99 -38.09
CA THR A 126 -10.68 18.77 -37.25
C THR A 126 -11.59 17.73 -37.90
N LYS A 127 -12.15 16.86 -37.08
CA LYS A 127 -13.20 15.93 -37.48
C LYS A 127 -14.44 16.17 -36.63
N ASP A 128 -15.61 16.08 -37.24
CA ASP A 128 -16.87 16.04 -36.52
C ASP A 128 -17.09 14.64 -35.94
N GLU A 129 -17.23 14.57 -34.62
CA GLU A 129 -17.68 13.39 -33.90
C GLU A 129 -19.16 13.50 -33.61
N LYS A 130 -19.88 12.38 -33.74
CA LYS A 130 -21.29 12.28 -33.41
C LYS A 130 -21.44 11.93 -31.94
N TRP A 131 -22.15 12.78 -31.20
CA TRP A 131 -22.39 12.60 -29.78
C TRP A 131 -23.88 12.56 -29.49
N TYR A 132 -24.28 11.72 -28.53
CA TYR A 132 -25.65 11.56 -28.09
C TYR A 132 -25.76 11.93 -26.62
N LYS A 133 -26.72 12.78 -26.28
CA LYS A 133 -27.09 13.03 -24.89
C LYS A 133 -28.05 11.93 -24.46
N TYR A 134 -27.84 11.38 -23.27
CA TYR A 134 -28.65 10.29 -22.76
C TYR A 134 -29.10 10.56 -21.32
N HIS A 135 -30.29 10.07 -21.01
CA HIS A 135 -30.76 9.86 -19.65
C HIS A 135 -30.50 8.40 -19.25
N CYS A 136 -30.02 8.17 -18.03
CA CYS A 136 -29.86 6.82 -17.50
C CYS A 136 -31.09 6.40 -16.70
N ASN A 137 -31.67 5.24 -16.99
CA ASN A 137 -32.84 4.75 -16.27
C ASN A 137 -32.50 4.15 -14.88
N LYS A 138 -31.22 4.06 -14.52
CA LYS A 138 -30.74 3.49 -13.24
C LYS A 138 -30.26 4.53 -12.24
N CYS A 139 -29.97 5.75 -12.68
CA CYS A 139 -29.48 6.82 -11.83
C CYS A 139 -29.88 8.18 -12.42
N PRO A 140 -29.97 9.25 -11.61
CA PRO A 140 -30.46 10.54 -12.10
C PRO A 140 -29.47 11.28 -13.03
N TYR A 141 -28.30 10.69 -13.32
CA TYR A 141 -27.30 11.30 -14.18
C TYR A 141 -27.73 11.37 -15.65
N VAL A 142 -27.46 12.52 -16.26
CA VAL A 142 -27.59 12.79 -17.70
C VAL A 142 -26.22 13.11 -18.25
N GLY A 143 -25.83 12.44 -19.33
CA GLY A 143 -24.49 12.55 -19.89
C GLY A 143 -24.46 12.57 -21.41
N TRP A 144 -23.26 12.78 -21.96
CA TRP A 144 -22.99 12.67 -23.39
C TRP A 144 -22.12 11.44 -23.67
N ILE A 145 -22.39 10.76 -24.78
CA ILE A 145 -21.63 9.58 -25.23
C ILE A 145 -21.35 9.66 -26.74
N GLU A 146 -20.13 9.33 -27.16
CA GLU A 146 -19.76 9.25 -28.58
C GLU A 146 -20.47 8.07 -29.26
N GLU A 147 -20.89 8.23 -30.51
CA GLU A 147 -21.58 7.19 -31.30
C GLU A 147 -20.84 5.85 -31.28
N ASN A 148 -19.51 5.87 -31.45
CA ASN A 148 -18.72 4.63 -31.46
C ASN A 148 -18.68 3.95 -30.08
N SER A 149 -18.62 4.73 -29.00
CA SER A 149 -18.72 4.19 -27.64
C SER A 149 -20.10 3.61 -27.35
N LEU A 150 -21.16 4.28 -27.81
CA LEU A 150 -22.54 3.81 -27.63
C LEU A 150 -22.80 2.52 -28.43
N LEU A 151 -22.46 2.51 -29.72
CA LEU A 151 -22.85 1.43 -30.65
C LEU A 151 -21.84 0.28 -30.67
N SER A 152 -20.56 0.57 -30.91
CA SER A 152 -19.54 -0.46 -31.11
C SER A 152 -19.01 -1.01 -29.80
N GLN A 153 -18.67 -0.13 -28.84
CA GLN A 153 -18.13 -0.55 -27.54
C GLN A 153 -19.22 -0.93 -26.54
N ARG A 154 -20.47 -0.54 -26.82
CA ARG A 154 -21.65 -0.78 -25.98
C ARG A 154 -21.45 -0.23 -24.56
N CYS A 155 -20.82 0.94 -24.45
CA CYS A 155 -20.62 1.62 -23.19
C CYS A 155 -21.96 2.07 -22.58
N GLY A 156 -22.09 1.88 -21.27
CA GLY A 156 -23.25 2.31 -20.48
C GLY A 156 -23.10 3.72 -19.91
N CYS A 157 -23.93 4.02 -18.91
CA CYS A 157 -23.85 5.27 -18.16
C CYS A 157 -22.46 5.49 -17.56
N SER A 158 -21.87 6.66 -17.79
CA SER A 158 -20.53 6.98 -17.28
C SER A 158 -20.51 7.13 -15.76
N CYS A 159 -21.61 7.61 -15.16
CA CYS A 159 -21.79 7.65 -13.71
C CYS A 159 -21.89 6.24 -13.11
N CYS A 160 -22.79 5.37 -13.59
CA CYS A 160 -22.90 4.00 -13.05
C CYS A 160 -21.62 3.18 -13.17
N ASN A 161 -20.82 3.43 -14.21
CA ASN A 161 -19.53 2.77 -14.41
C ASN A 161 -18.36 3.44 -13.66
N GLY A 162 -18.63 4.43 -12.81
CA GLY A 162 -17.62 5.14 -12.01
C GLY A 162 -16.64 5.99 -12.82
N LYS A 163 -16.95 6.28 -14.10
CA LYS A 163 -16.14 7.12 -14.99
C LYS A 163 -16.42 8.61 -14.83
N THR A 164 -17.60 8.96 -14.31
CA THR A 164 -17.97 10.33 -13.94
C THR A 164 -18.40 10.32 -12.49
N ALA A 165 -17.76 11.15 -11.66
CA ALA A 165 -18.15 11.37 -10.28
C ALA A 165 -19.30 12.37 -10.21
N VAL A 166 -20.37 12.04 -9.48
CA VAL A 166 -21.55 12.87 -9.31
C VAL A 166 -22.00 12.80 -7.86
N LEU A 167 -21.89 13.94 -7.17
CA LEU A 167 -22.24 14.05 -5.75
C LEU A 167 -23.72 13.74 -5.52
N GLY A 168 -24.02 12.99 -4.46
CA GLY A 168 -25.34 12.45 -4.18
C GLY A 168 -25.66 11.14 -4.94
N ILE A 169 -24.70 10.58 -5.69
CA ILE A 169 -24.88 9.35 -6.45
C ILE A 169 -23.75 8.35 -6.22
N ASN A 170 -22.53 8.69 -6.61
CA ASN A 170 -21.44 7.71 -6.74
C ASN A 170 -20.04 8.25 -6.35
N THR A 171 -19.97 9.40 -5.69
CA THR A 171 -18.68 9.91 -5.19
C THR A 171 -18.26 9.12 -3.96
N ILE A 172 -16.98 9.23 -3.61
CA ILE A 172 -16.46 8.62 -2.38
C ILE A 172 -17.21 9.12 -1.16
N TRP A 173 -17.65 10.38 -1.15
CA TRP A 173 -18.48 10.95 -0.09
C TRP A 173 -19.78 10.17 0.10
N ASP A 174 -20.38 9.72 -1.00
CA ASP A 174 -21.66 9.02 -1.02
C ASP A 174 -21.51 7.51 -0.75
N THR A 175 -20.45 6.87 -1.27
CA THR A 175 -20.32 5.40 -1.26
C THR A 175 -19.23 4.84 -0.35
N ASP A 176 -18.21 5.63 -0.03
CA ASP A 176 -16.96 5.16 0.60
C ASP A 176 -16.42 6.15 1.64
N ARG A 177 -17.31 6.76 2.44
CA ARG A 177 -16.98 7.85 3.38
C ARG A 177 -15.86 7.51 4.38
N GLN A 178 -15.67 6.23 4.69
CA GLN A 178 -14.53 5.71 5.48
C GLN A 178 -13.15 6.11 4.94
N LEU A 179 -13.03 6.48 3.66
CA LEU A 179 -11.76 7.00 3.13
C LEU A 179 -11.38 8.37 3.69
N VAL A 180 -12.36 9.16 4.12
CA VAL A 180 -12.13 10.43 4.84
C VAL A 180 -11.47 10.17 6.19
N GLU A 181 -11.89 9.11 6.90
CA GLU A 181 -11.29 8.69 8.18
C GLU A 181 -9.81 8.29 8.03
N LEU A 182 -9.41 7.81 6.85
CA LEU A 182 -8.02 7.50 6.50
C LEU A 182 -7.18 8.73 6.12
N GLY A 183 -7.76 9.94 6.17
CA GLY A 183 -7.05 11.18 5.91
C GLY A 183 -7.27 11.81 4.54
N MET A 184 -8.27 11.34 3.78
CA MET A 184 -8.71 12.00 2.54
C MET A 184 -9.46 13.30 2.85
N SER A 185 -9.28 14.32 2.00
CA SER A 185 -10.03 15.56 2.14
C SER A 185 -11.52 15.39 1.76
N GLU A 186 -12.41 16.21 2.32
CA GLU A 186 -13.81 16.17 1.89
C GLU A 186 -13.99 16.59 0.43
N GLU A 187 -13.15 17.50 -0.06
CA GLU A 187 -13.19 17.97 -1.43
C GLU A 187 -12.90 16.84 -2.41
N ASP A 188 -11.82 16.08 -2.18
CA ASP A 188 -11.50 14.88 -2.98
C ASP A 188 -12.64 13.86 -2.89
N ALA A 189 -13.19 13.65 -1.70
CA ALA A 189 -14.27 12.70 -1.49
C ALA A 189 -15.54 13.06 -2.27
N LYS A 190 -15.86 14.36 -2.37
CA LYS A 190 -17.05 14.89 -3.08
C LYS A 190 -16.86 15.00 -4.60
N THR A 191 -15.64 14.86 -5.11
CA THR A 191 -15.31 15.09 -6.53
C THR A 191 -14.82 13.86 -7.27
N HIS A 192 -14.50 12.77 -6.56
CA HIS A 192 -13.95 11.55 -7.17
C HIS A 192 -14.76 10.29 -6.84
N THR A 193 -14.60 9.26 -7.67
CA THR A 193 -15.10 7.91 -7.40
C THR A 193 -14.00 7.04 -6.78
N SER A 194 -14.37 6.04 -5.99
CA SER A 194 -13.41 5.24 -5.21
C SER A 194 -12.54 4.30 -6.06
N GLY A 195 -12.89 4.08 -7.33
CA GLY A 195 -12.08 3.37 -8.33
C GLY A 195 -11.17 4.26 -9.17
N SER A 196 -11.08 5.56 -8.87
CA SER A 196 -10.26 6.49 -9.65
C SER A 196 -8.77 6.16 -9.55
N HIS A 197 -8.07 6.33 -10.66
CA HIS A 197 -6.62 6.19 -10.74
C HIS A 197 -5.86 7.51 -10.51
N GLU A 198 -6.57 8.58 -10.15
CA GLU A 198 -5.97 9.87 -9.82
C GLU A 198 -5.22 9.82 -8.49
N MET A 199 -4.21 10.70 -8.39
CA MET A 199 -3.34 10.83 -7.21
C MET A 199 -3.87 11.96 -6.34
N ILE A 200 -4.02 11.70 -5.05
CA ILE A 200 -4.39 12.69 -4.03
C ILE A 200 -3.37 12.71 -2.92
N THR A 201 -3.28 13.84 -2.21
CA THR A 201 -2.46 13.96 -1.00
C THR A 201 -3.33 13.70 0.22
N VAL A 202 -3.07 12.60 0.92
CA VAL A 202 -3.76 12.27 2.17
C VAL A 202 -2.93 12.66 3.39
N ARG A 203 -3.59 13.02 4.49
CA ARG A 203 -2.96 13.33 5.77
C ARG A 203 -3.20 12.19 6.77
N CYS A 204 -2.14 11.52 7.21
CA CYS A 204 -2.25 10.45 8.20
C CYS A 204 -3.00 10.91 9.46
N PRO A 205 -4.07 10.21 9.86
CA PRO A 205 -4.82 10.58 11.07
C PRO A 205 -4.00 10.37 12.35
N ASP A 206 -3.06 9.41 12.36
CA ASP A 206 -2.27 9.06 13.53
C ASP A 206 -1.11 10.04 13.81
N CYS A 207 -0.37 10.40 12.76
CA CYS A 207 0.86 11.21 12.92
C CYS A 207 0.85 12.53 12.14
N GLY A 208 -0.17 12.79 11.33
CA GLY A 208 -0.29 14.02 10.54
C GLY A 208 0.60 14.10 9.30
N ASN A 209 1.42 13.09 9.02
CA ASN A 209 2.27 13.06 7.81
C ASN A 209 1.43 13.06 6.53
N LYS A 210 1.87 13.83 5.53
CA LYS A 210 1.24 13.87 4.21
C LYS A 210 1.84 12.82 3.28
N LYS A 211 1.01 12.23 2.42
CA LYS A 211 1.45 11.24 1.43
C LYS A 211 0.61 11.30 0.17
N ASP A 212 1.26 11.26 -0.98
CA ASP A 212 0.57 11.12 -2.27
C ASP A 212 0.25 9.65 -2.52
N ILE A 213 -1.03 9.36 -2.77
CA ILE A 213 -1.54 8.02 -3.02
C ILE A 213 -2.62 8.04 -4.09
N GLN A 214 -2.69 6.98 -4.87
CA GLN A 214 -3.77 6.76 -5.82
C GLN A 214 -5.08 6.41 -5.10
N ILE A 215 -6.19 7.01 -5.49
CA ILE A 215 -7.51 6.79 -4.85
C ILE A 215 -7.88 5.30 -4.82
N ASP A 216 -7.81 4.61 -5.96
CA ASP A 216 -8.09 3.15 -6.04
C ASP A 216 -7.18 2.32 -5.11
N SER A 217 -5.91 2.70 -4.98
CA SER A 217 -4.99 2.01 -4.07
C SER A 217 -5.40 2.19 -2.61
N LEU A 218 -5.83 3.40 -2.22
CA LEU A 218 -6.34 3.66 -0.89
C LEU A 218 -7.64 2.89 -0.62
N ASN A 219 -8.56 2.89 -1.58
CA ASN A 219 -9.83 2.18 -1.52
C ASN A 219 -9.63 0.67 -1.32
N ARG A 220 -8.79 0.04 -2.15
CA ARG A 220 -8.56 -1.41 -2.10
C ARG A 220 -7.77 -1.85 -0.87
N ARG A 221 -6.77 -1.07 -0.44
CA ARG A 221 -5.88 -1.46 0.66
C ARG A 221 -6.40 -1.06 2.03
N ARG A 222 -7.32 -0.09 2.10
CA ARG A 222 -7.84 0.50 3.35
C ARG A 222 -6.73 0.97 4.29
N THR A 223 -5.62 1.44 3.72
CA THR A 223 -4.49 2.00 4.48
C THR A 223 -3.71 2.95 3.59
N ILE A 224 -3.19 4.01 4.20
CA ILE A 224 -2.24 4.92 3.56
C ILE A 224 -0.81 4.36 3.63
N ALA A 225 -0.55 3.28 4.38
CA ALA A 225 0.79 2.74 4.67
C ALA A 225 1.77 3.85 5.08
N CYS A 226 1.38 4.62 6.10
CA CYS A 226 2.20 5.69 6.67
C CYS A 226 3.30 5.09 7.55
N THR A 227 4.50 5.69 7.52
CA THR A 227 5.67 5.23 8.27
C THR A 227 5.44 5.10 9.78
N CYS A 228 4.45 5.79 10.37
CA CYS A 228 4.10 5.62 11.78
C CYS A 228 3.39 4.28 12.09
N GLY A 229 2.87 3.56 11.09
CA GLY A 229 2.12 2.32 11.25
C GLY A 229 2.99 1.10 11.60
N ASP A 230 2.37 0.00 12.02
CA ASP A 230 3.07 -1.19 12.56
C ASP A 230 3.80 -2.04 11.52
N GLY A 231 3.62 -1.75 10.22
CA GLY A 231 4.34 -2.42 9.13
C GLY A 231 5.82 -2.01 9.00
N PHE A 232 6.31 -1.14 9.89
CA PHE A 232 7.64 -0.54 9.82
C PHE A 232 8.43 -0.81 11.10
N SER A 233 9.71 -1.15 10.95
CA SER A 233 10.57 -1.47 12.09
C SER A 233 10.85 -0.21 12.93
N TYR A 234 11.00 -0.37 14.24
CA TYR A 234 11.35 0.73 15.13
C TYR A 234 12.58 1.53 14.66
N PRO A 235 13.70 0.90 14.23
CA PRO A 235 14.85 1.61 13.69
C PRO A 235 14.55 2.45 12.45
N GLU A 236 13.73 1.93 11.52
CA GLU A 236 13.34 2.66 10.32
C GLU A 236 12.46 3.88 10.67
N LYS A 237 11.50 3.73 11.58
CA LYS A 237 10.68 4.87 12.02
C LYS A 237 11.52 5.96 12.69
N LEU A 238 12.48 5.55 13.53
CA LEU A 238 13.40 6.46 14.19
C LEU A 238 14.24 7.24 13.17
N MET A 239 14.84 6.54 12.19
CA MET A 239 15.65 7.15 11.14
C MET A 239 14.81 8.08 10.24
N ALA A 240 13.60 7.67 9.87
CA ALA A 240 12.68 8.51 9.10
C ALA A 240 12.41 9.84 9.82
N GLN A 241 12.16 9.80 11.14
CA GLN A 241 11.87 11.00 11.89
C GLN A 241 13.11 11.89 12.09
N VAL A 242 14.30 11.31 12.21
CA VAL A 242 15.57 12.05 12.15
C VAL A 242 15.66 12.83 10.83
N LEU A 243 15.47 12.17 9.69
CA LEU A 243 15.54 12.83 8.38
C LEU A 243 14.46 13.91 8.19
N ASN A 244 13.25 13.69 8.72
CA ASN A 244 12.15 14.66 8.69
C ASN A 244 12.47 15.93 9.50
N GLN A 245 12.99 15.79 10.72
CA GLN A 245 13.37 16.96 11.54
C GLN A 245 14.45 17.80 10.86
N LEU A 246 15.35 17.16 10.10
CA LEU A 246 16.38 17.82 9.30
C LEU A 246 15.87 18.35 7.95
N LYS A 247 14.61 18.06 7.59
CA LYS A 247 14.00 18.41 6.29
C LYS A 247 14.80 17.87 5.10
N VAL A 248 15.38 16.68 5.24
CA VAL A 248 16.14 16.03 4.18
C VAL A 248 15.19 15.26 3.26
N ASN A 249 15.34 15.41 1.95
CA ASN A 249 14.58 14.62 0.99
C ASN A 249 15.12 13.19 0.92
N TYR A 250 14.23 12.20 1.05
CA TYR A 250 14.61 10.80 0.94
C TYR A 250 13.53 9.95 0.28
N ILE A 251 13.97 8.88 -0.39
CA ILE A 251 13.16 7.79 -0.87
C ILE A 251 13.24 6.66 0.17
N TYR A 252 12.13 6.44 0.85
CA TYR A 252 11.97 5.31 1.76
C TYR A 252 11.77 4.01 0.97
N GLN A 253 12.41 2.93 1.41
CA GLN A 253 12.33 1.60 0.79
C GLN A 253 12.56 1.67 -0.73
N LEU A 254 13.73 2.17 -1.13
CA LEU A 254 14.12 2.29 -2.53
C LEU A 254 14.11 0.91 -3.21
N THR A 255 13.37 0.78 -4.30
CA THR A 255 13.27 -0.45 -5.11
C THR A 255 13.36 -0.14 -6.61
N LYS A 256 13.31 -1.20 -7.45
CA LYS A 256 13.31 -1.10 -8.91
C LYS A 256 12.23 -0.20 -9.51
N SER A 257 11.14 0.06 -8.79
CA SER A 257 10.07 0.96 -9.27
C SER A 257 10.51 2.43 -9.30
N LYS A 258 11.53 2.80 -8.51
CA LYS A 258 12.10 4.15 -8.49
C LYS A 258 13.44 4.19 -9.23
N LEU A 259 14.30 3.19 -9.03
CA LEU A 259 15.58 3.07 -9.72
C LEU A 259 15.76 1.65 -10.23
N THR A 260 15.68 1.45 -11.55
CA THR A 260 15.67 0.12 -12.20
C THR A 260 16.87 -0.75 -11.84
N TRP A 261 18.02 -0.14 -11.51
CA TRP A 261 19.23 -0.86 -11.14
C TRP A 261 19.13 -1.61 -9.81
N CYS A 262 18.17 -1.28 -8.94
CA CYS A 262 17.98 -1.98 -7.67
C CYS A 262 17.60 -3.45 -7.84
N LYS A 263 17.07 -3.85 -9.02
CA LYS A 263 16.61 -5.22 -9.30
C LYS A 263 15.65 -5.70 -8.19
N ASP A 264 15.95 -6.81 -7.54
CA ASP A 264 15.10 -7.40 -6.50
C ASP A 264 15.53 -6.98 -5.08
N TYR A 265 16.52 -6.09 -4.96
CA TYR A 265 16.92 -5.53 -3.68
C TYR A 265 16.10 -4.29 -3.33
N ARG A 266 15.89 -4.11 -2.03
CA ARG A 266 15.23 -2.96 -1.42
C ARG A 266 16.18 -2.30 -0.44
N TYR A 267 16.39 -0.99 -0.54
CA TYR A 267 17.25 -0.24 0.38
C TYR A 267 16.42 0.61 1.32
N ASP A 268 16.74 0.66 2.62
CA ASP A 268 15.84 1.25 3.63
C ASP A 268 15.61 2.75 3.39
N PHE A 269 16.68 3.52 3.15
CA PHE A 269 16.60 4.94 2.78
C PHE A 269 17.61 5.27 1.68
N TYR A 270 17.17 6.04 0.69
CA TYR A 270 18.03 6.69 -0.29
C TYR A 270 17.82 8.20 -0.27
N LEU A 271 18.88 8.96 -0.10
CA LEU A 271 18.89 10.42 -0.08
C LEU A 271 19.44 10.90 -1.43
N PRO A 272 18.58 11.34 -2.38
CA PRO A 272 19.01 11.66 -3.74
C PRO A 272 20.01 12.81 -3.79
N ASP A 273 19.78 13.85 -2.98
CA ASP A 273 20.61 15.07 -2.93
C ASP A 273 22.06 14.79 -2.50
N TYR A 274 22.28 13.68 -1.78
CA TYR A 274 23.59 13.24 -1.29
C TYR A 274 24.11 12.01 -2.03
N ASN A 275 23.30 11.45 -2.94
CA ASN A 275 23.51 10.15 -3.57
C ASN A 275 23.94 9.08 -2.53
N LEU A 276 23.15 8.97 -1.45
CA LEU A 276 23.51 8.25 -0.23
C LEU A 276 22.44 7.23 0.17
N ILE A 277 22.88 6.05 0.59
CA ILE A 277 22.05 4.96 1.08
C ILE A 277 22.29 4.78 2.58
N ILE A 278 21.20 4.64 3.34
CA ILE A 278 21.21 4.26 4.75
C ILE A 278 20.46 2.94 4.90
N GLU A 279 21.09 1.99 5.59
CA GLU A 279 20.52 0.70 5.96
C GLU A 279 20.49 0.59 7.49
N THR A 280 19.36 0.16 8.04
CA THR A 280 19.14 0.01 9.48
C THR A 280 19.11 -1.48 9.86
N HIS A 281 20.29 -2.07 10.07
CA HIS A 281 20.41 -3.51 10.25
C HIS A 281 19.99 -3.98 11.64
N GLY A 282 18.91 -4.77 11.71
CA GLY A 282 18.43 -5.42 12.93
C GLY A 282 19.25 -6.65 13.34
N GLU A 283 18.79 -7.36 14.39
CA GLU A 283 19.50 -8.51 14.99
C GLU A 283 19.85 -9.61 13.98
N GLN A 284 19.00 -9.83 12.97
CA GLN A 284 19.17 -10.87 11.95
C GLN A 284 20.47 -10.77 11.14
N HIS A 285 21.11 -9.59 11.10
CA HIS A 285 22.41 -9.40 10.42
C HIS A 285 23.62 -9.85 11.28
N TYR A 286 23.39 -10.06 12.58
CA TYR A 286 24.43 -10.32 13.56
C TYR A 286 24.31 -11.69 14.22
N ARG A 287 23.09 -12.25 14.35
CA ARG A 287 22.83 -13.55 14.97
C ARG A 287 21.84 -14.37 14.16
N ASP A 288 22.02 -15.69 14.21
CA ASP A 288 21.08 -16.61 13.56
C ASP A 288 19.73 -16.48 14.25
N CYS A 289 18.67 -16.43 13.46
CA CYS A 289 17.29 -16.43 13.95
C CYS A 289 16.51 -17.54 13.25
N GLY A 290 15.35 -17.92 13.80
CA GLY A 290 14.62 -19.12 13.36
C GLY A 290 14.27 -19.19 11.87
N TRP A 291 14.28 -18.05 11.17
CA TRP A 291 13.96 -17.93 9.74
C TRP A 291 15.10 -17.36 8.89
N ALA A 292 16.27 -17.03 9.46
CA ALA A 292 17.41 -16.54 8.69
C ALA A 292 18.77 -16.91 9.30
N LYS A 293 19.69 -17.38 8.44
CA LYS A 293 21.09 -17.66 8.79
C LYS A 293 21.96 -16.46 8.47
N VAL A 294 22.80 -16.04 9.42
CA VAL A 294 23.69 -14.87 9.30
C VAL A 294 24.60 -14.95 8.09
N LYS A 295 25.11 -16.15 7.78
CA LYS A 295 25.98 -16.35 6.61
C LYS A 295 25.29 -15.99 5.29
N GLU A 296 24.02 -16.36 5.15
CA GLU A 296 23.22 -16.07 3.95
C GLU A 296 22.84 -14.59 3.90
N VAL A 297 22.41 -14.02 5.02
CA VAL A 297 22.11 -12.58 5.15
C VAL A 297 23.33 -11.74 4.76
N ARG A 298 24.52 -12.04 5.30
CA ARG A 298 25.76 -11.33 4.97
C ARG A 298 26.16 -11.47 3.51
N LYS A 299 25.91 -12.63 2.89
CA LYS A 299 26.16 -12.83 1.45
C LYS A 299 25.24 -11.93 0.62
N ASN A 300 23.96 -11.88 0.97
CA ASN A 300 22.97 -11.01 0.32
C ASN A 300 23.32 -9.53 0.51
N ASP A 301 23.69 -9.11 1.71
CA ASP A 301 24.11 -7.73 2.01
C ASP A 301 25.34 -7.32 1.18
N LYS A 302 26.30 -8.24 1.00
CA LYS A 302 27.48 -8.00 0.16
C LYS A 302 27.08 -7.79 -1.30
N HIS A 303 26.20 -8.63 -1.85
CA HIS A 303 25.69 -8.47 -3.22
C HIS A 303 24.90 -7.16 -3.38
N LYS A 304 24.04 -6.85 -2.41
CA LYS A 304 23.24 -5.63 -2.34
C LYS A 304 24.11 -4.37 -2.31
N LYS A 305 25.16 -4.36 -1.49
CA LYS A 305 26.13 -3.26 -1.43
C LYS A 305 26.90 -3.13 -2.74
N ASN A 306 27.45 -4.21 -3.27
CA ASN A 306 28.19 -4.19 -4.53
C ASN A 306 27.33 -3.67 -5.70
N LEU A 307 26.05 -4.03 -5.72
CA LEU A 307 25.11 -3.52 -6.71
C LEU A 307 24.96 -1.99 -6.63
N ALA A 308 24.84 -1.43 -5.43
CA ALA A 308 24.80 0.02 -5.24
C ALA A 308 26.11 0.70 -5.72
N LEU A 309 27.27 0.14 -5.36
CA LEU A 309 28.57 0.68 -5.76
C LEU A 309 28.74 0.70 -7.29
N ASN A 310 28.36 -0.39 -7.96
CA ASN A 310 28.39 -0.49 -9.43
C ASN A 310 27.47 0.53 -10.12
N ASN A 311 26.49 1.09 -9.39
CA ASN A 311 25.54 2.10 -9.88
C ASN A 311 25.86 3.50 -9.34
N LYS A 312 27.15 3.80 -9.18
CA LYS A 312 27.67 5.15 -8.85
C LYS A 312 27.36 5.63 -7.43
N ILE A 313 26.95 4.75 -6.51
CA ILE A 313 26.95 5.08 -5.08
C ILE A 313 28.38 4.96 -4.57
N HIS A 314 28.95 6.04 -4.06
CA HIS A 314 30.30 5.98 -3.50
C HIS A 314 30.32 5.15 -2.22
N ASN A 315 31.43 4.44 -1.94
CA ASN A 315 31.52 3.57 -0.76
C ASN A 315 31.37 4.33 0.58
N SER A 316 31.72 5.63 0.63
CA SER A 316 31.44 6.47 1.81
C SER A 316 29.95 6.78 1.99
N ASN A 317 29.16 6.66 0.93
CA ASN A 317 27.75 7.01 0.88
C ASN A 317 26.86 5.77 1.01
N TYR A 318 27.43 4.60 1.33
CA TYR A 318 26.68 3.41 1.73
C TYR A 318 26.88 3.21 3.24
N ILE A 319 25.93 3.68 4.03
CA ILE A 319 26.04 3.69 5.50
C ILE A 319 25.11 2.63 6.09
N VAL A 320 25.68 1.75 6.89
CA VAL A 320 24.94 0.77 7.68
C VAL A 320 24.95 1.21 9.14
N ILE A 321 23.76 1.34 9.72
CA ILE A 321 23.57 1.61 11.14
C ILE A 321 23.25 0.30 11.84
N ASP A 322 24.00 0.00 12.89
CA ASP A 322 23.76 -1.17 13.75
C ASP A 322 22.55 -0.89 14.64
N CYS A 323 21.47 -1.61 14.37
CA CYS A 323 20.19 -1.50 15.05
C CYS A 323 19.80 -2.83 15.70
N ARG A 324 20.78 -3.67 16.07
CA ARG A 324 20.51 -4.99 16.66
C ARG A 324 19.64 -4.92 17.93
N PHE A 325 19.74 -3.80 18.67
CA PHE A 325 18.87 -3.51 19.80
C PHE A 325 17.94 -2.35 19.43
N SER A 326 16.64 -2.58 19.53
CA SER A 326 15.60 -1.58 19.25
C SER A 326 15.43 -0.61 20.43
N GLU A 327 16.52 0.03 20.85
CA GLU A 327 16.56 0.96 21.97
C GLU A 327 17.03 2.34 21.49
N LEU A 328 16.36 3.41 21.93
CA LEU A 328 16.68 4.79 21.49
C LEU A 328 18.17 5.11 21.63
N GLU A 329 18.72 4.97 22.84
CA GLU A 329 20.10 5.37 23.11
C GLU A 329 21.12 4.52 22.35
N TYR A 330 20.82 3.23 22.10
CA TYR A 330 21.69 2.38 21.30
C TYR A 330 21.77 2.86 19.85
N ILE A 331 20.61 3.05 19.21
CA ILE A 331 20.54 3.48 17.81
C ILE A 331 21.08 4.89 17.65
N LYS A 332 20.71 5.83 18.54
CA LYS A 332 21.22 7.20 18.58
C LYS A 332 22.74 7.23 18.62
N ASN A 333 23.37 6.48 19.51
CA ASN A 333 24.82 6.41 19.62
C ASN A 333 25.47 5.87 18.34
N ASN A 334 24.86 4.88 17.69
CA ASN A 334 25.36 4.34 16.43
C ASN A 334 25.19 5.31 15.26
N ILE A 335 24.09 6.08 15.21
CA ILE A 335 23.91 7.15 14.22
C ILE A 335 24.98 8.23 14.40
N LEU A 336 25.19 8.72 15.62
CA LEU A 336 26.16 9.78 15.94
C LEU A 336 27.61 9.36 15.63
N LYS A 337 27.96 8.09 15.86
CA LYS A 337 29.28 7.52 15.54
C LYS A 337 29.46 7.19 14.06
N SER A 338 28.37 7.11 13.29
CA SER A 338 28.45 6.81 11.86
C SER A 338 28.90 8.02 11.06
N LYS A 339 29.22 7.81 9.78
CA LYS A 339 29.54 8.90 8.85
C LYS A 339 28.39 9.89 8.63
N LEU A 340 27.16 9.56 9.04
CA LEU A 340 26.02 10.47 8.93
C LEU A 340 26.24 11.76 9.72
N SER A 341 26.94 11.73 10.86
CA SER A 341 27.20 12.93 11.66
C SER A 341 28.11 13.95 10.96
N HIS A 342 28.90 13.51 9.98
CA HIS A 342 29.71 14.40 9.15
C HIS A 342 28.97 14.94 7.93
N ILE A 343 27.85 14.30 7.55
CA ILE A 343 27.07 14.64 6.34
C ILE A 343 25.84 15.46 6.70
N LEU A 344 25.22 15.17 7.84
CA LEU A 344 24.00 15.77 8.33
C LEU A 344 24.25 16.43 9.69
N ASN A 345 23.66 17.60 9.92
CA ASN A 345 23.75 18.27 11.22
C ASN A 345 22.80 17.63 12.24
N LEU A 346 23.33 16.72 13.07
CA LEU A 346 22.54 15.96 14.04
C LEU A 346 22.32 16.67 15.39
N GLU A 347 22.91 17.84 15.62
CA GLU A 347 22.88 18.53 16.92
C GLU A 347 21.48 19.00 17.32
N LYS A 348 20.66 19.35 16.34
CA LYS A 348 19.31 19.92 16.55
C LYS A 348 18.21 18.86 16.64
N ILE A 349 18.56 17.57 16.68
CA ILE A 349 17.57 16.50 16.70
C ILE A 349 16.96 16.36 18.10
N ASN A 350 15.63 16.41 18.16
CA ASN A 350 14.88 16.00 19.33
C ASN A 350 14.65 14.47 19.30
N TRP A 351 15.55 13.74 19.96
CA TRP A 351 15.54 12.28 20.03
C TRP A 351 14.32 11.70 20.74
N LEU A 352 13.76 12.41 21.73
CA LEU A 352 12.54 11.97 22.42
C LEU A 352 11.34 12.02 21.46
N SER A 353 11.24 13.07 20.65
CA SER A 353 10.22 13.15 19.59
C SER A 353 10.40 12.03 18.54
N CYS A 354 11.64 11.68 18.20
CA CYS A 354 11.91 10.52 17.35
C CYS A 354 11.40 9.21 17.98
N GLN A 355 11.64 9.02 19.28
CA GLN A 355 11.17 7.83 20.00
C GLN A 355 9.64 7.77 20.07
N GLU A 356 8.99 8.89 20.40
CA GLU A 356 7.53 9.01 20.41
C GLU A 356 6.91 8.62 19.06
N PHE A 357 7.48 9.11 17.95
CA PHE A 357 7.02 8.75 16.61
C PHE A 357 7.29 7.28 16.24
N ALA A 358 8.41 6.71 16.71
CA ALA A 358 8.81 5.35 16.39
C ALA A 358 8.05 4.28 17.18
N LEU A 359 7.55 4.63 18.37
CA LEU A 359 6.67 3.75 19.12
C LEU A 359 5.31 3.64 18.42
N SER A 360 4.75 2.44 18.43
CA SER A 360 3.46 2.18 17.79
C SER A 360 2.29 2.81 18.55
N ASN A 361 1.18 3.04 17.85
CA ASN A 361 -0.12 3.32 18.48
C ASN A 361 -0.46 2.28 19.55
N LYS A 362 -0.03 1.03 19.36
CA LYS A 362 -0.21 -0.05 20.34
C LYS A 362 0.45 0.25 21.69
N VAL A 363 1.66 0.82 21.69
CA VAL A 363 2.34 1.23 22.94
C VAL A 363 1.52 2.30 23.65
N ASN A 364 0.99 3.28 22.91
CA ASN A 364 0.15 4.34 23.45
C ASN A 364 -1.16 3.78 24.06
N GLU A 365 -1.86 2.87 23.36
CA GLU A 365 -3.04 2.17 23.88
C GLU A 365 -2.74 1.44 25.19
N ILE A 366 -1.63 0.71 25.26
CA ILE A 366 -1.21 -0.05 26.45
C ILE A 366 -0.90 0.89 27.62
N CYS A 367 -0.23 2.02 27.36
CA CYS A 367 0.04 3.03 28.38
C CYS A 367 -1.25 3.67 28.92
N LYS A 368 -2.20 3.99 28.02
CA LYS A 368 -3.53 4.50 28.39
C LYS A 368 -4.30 3.49 29.22
N TYR A 369 -4.30 2.22 28.81
CA TYR A 369 -4.91 1.14 29.59
C TYR A 369 -4.28 1.07 30.99
N TRP A 370 -2.95 1.05 31.07
CA TRP A 370 -2.24 0.94 32.34
C TRP A 370 -2.56 2.07 33.32
N ASN A 371 -2.77 3.30 32.84
CA ASN A 371 -3.16 4.40 33.72
C ASN A 371 -4.59 4.32 34.24
N ASN A 372 -5.47 3.59 33.55
CA ASN A 372 -6.88 3.41 33.90
C ASN A 372 -7.20 1.99 34.37
N LYS A 373 -6.17 1.17 34.60
CA LYS A 373 -6.32 -0.21 35.01
C LYS A 373 -6.88 -0.27 36.43
N GLU A 374 -7.57 -1.35 36.73
CA GLU A 374 -7.96 -1.66 38.09
C GLU A 374 -6.73 -1.99 38.94
N GLU A 375 -6.82 -1.75 40.25
CA GLU A 375 -5.66 -1.89 41.15
C GLU A 375 -5.12 -3.33 41.16
N TRP A 376 -6.00 -4.33 41.00
CA TRP A 376 -5.66 -5.75 40.96
C TRP A 376 -5.01 -6.19 39.65
N GLU A 377 -5.15 -5.42 38.56
CA GLU A 377 -4.61 -5.80 37.25
C GLU A 377 -3.09 -5.69 37.21
N THR A 378 -2.47 -6.69 36.63
CA THR A 378 -1.01 -6.83 36.48
C THR A 378 -0.61 -6.78 35.00
N THR A 379 0.70 -6.74 34.74
CA THR A 379 1.22 -6.83 33.37
C THR A 379 0.85 -8.14 32.67
N LYS A 380 0.54 -9.21 33.41
CA LYS A 380 0.02 -10.47 32.85
C LYS A 380 -1.43 -10.35 32.39
N ASP A 381 -2.23 -9.54 33.08
CA ASP A 381 -3.62 -9.29 32.69
C ASP A 381 -3.66 -8.51 31.38
N LEU A 382 -2.84 -7.45 31.29
CA LEU A 382 -2.64 -6.71 30.05
C LEU A 382 -2.12 -7.62 28.91
N ALA A 383 -1.18 -8.53 29.19
CA ALA A 383 -0.68 -9.49 28.21
C ALA A 383 -1.82 -10.35 27.62
N ARG A 384 -2.80 -10.76 28.44
CA ARG A 384 -4.00 -11.49 27.98
C ARG A 384 -4.94 -10.61 27.16
N VAL A 385 -5.22 -9.39 27.63
CA VAL A 385 -6.10 -8.42 26.94
C VAL A 385 -5.56 -8.08 25.55
N PHE A 386 -4.27 -7.75 25.47
CA PHE A 386 -3.63 -7.31 24.24
C PHE A 386 -3.05 -8.46 23.40
N LYS A 387 -3.11 -9.71 23.90
CA LYS A 387 -2.62 -10.93 23.24
C LYS A 387 -1.15 -10.83 22.82
N ILE A 388 -0.32 -10.27 23.68
CA ILE A 388 1.14 -10.15 23.48
C ILE A 388 1.88 -10.61 24.73
N SER A 389 3.19 -10.89 24.61
CA SER A 389 3.96 -11.41 25.74
C SER A 389 4.02 -10.41 26.90
N ASP A 390 4.07 -10.92 28.13
CA ASP A 390 4.24 -10.10 29.35
C ASP A 390 5.57 -9.33 29.33
N VAL A 391 6.61 -9.89 28.69
CA VAL A 391 7.89 -9.23 28.46
C VAL A 391 7.70 -8.00 27.56
N THR A 392 6.98 -8.16 26.45
CA THR A 392 6.66 -7.05 25.52
C THR A 392 5.86 -5.95 26.21
N ILE A 393 4.83 -6.32 27.00
CA ILE A 393 4.04 -5.36 27.80
C ILE A 393 4.96 -4.54 28.71
N ARG A 394 5.83 -5.22 29.47
CA ARG A 394 6.77 -4.54 30.38
C ARG A 394 7.70 -3.58 29.63
N ASN A 395 8.20 -3.98 28.46
CA ASN A 395 9.06 -3.11 27.65
C ASN A 395 8.29 -1.87 27.15
N TYR A 396 7.08 -2.05 26.62
CA TYR A 396 6.23 -0.95 26.18
C TYR A 396 5.87 0.02 27.29
N LEU A 397 5.55 -0.48 28.49
CA LEU A 397 5.29 0.37 29.65
C LEU A 397 6.55 1.12 30.12
N ASN A 398 7.73 0.48 30.07
CA ASN A 398 8.99 1.16 30.36
C ASN A 398 9.26 2.29 29.36
N ASP A 399 9.03 2.06 28.07
CA ASP A 399 9.22 3.08 27.04
C ASP A 399 8.19 4.21 27.16
N GLY A 400 6.93 3.87 27.43
CA GLY A 400 5.90 4.86 27.74
C GLY A 400 6.19 5.68 28.99
N ALA A 401 6.76 5.07 30.04
CA ALA A 401 7.17 5.79 31.24
C ALA A 401 8.28 6.81 30.96
N LYS A 402 9.26 6.48 30.10
CA LYS A 402 10.30 7.44 29.67
C LYS A 402 9.72 8.65 28.94
N LEU A 403 8.58 8.47 28.24
CA LEU A 403 7.85 9.52 27.54
C LEU A 403 6.75 10.18 28.40
N ASN A 404 6.67 9.85 29.69
CA ASN A 404 5.59 10.29 30.59
C ASN A 404 4.16 9.92 30.13
N TRP A 405 4.01 8.88 29.31
CA TRP A 405 2.70 8.39 28.87
C TRP A 405 2.00 7.54 29.93
N CYS A 406 2.75 6.90 30.82
CA CYS A 406 2.18 6.14 31.94
C CYS A 406 3.04 6.17 33.18
N LYS A 407 2.42 5.93 34.34
CA LYS A 407 3.10 5.76 35.62
C LYS A 407 3.44 4.29 35.83
N TYR A 408 4.60 3.88 35.36
CA TYR A 408 5.08 2.51 35.48
C TYR A 408 6.50 2.44 36.05
N ASP A 409 6.68 1.60 37.08
CA ASP A 409 8.00 1.20 37.59
C ASP A 409 8.04 -0.33 37.71
N GLY A 410 8.73 -0.96 36.77
CA GLY A 410 8.85 -2.43 36.74
C GLY A 410 9.48 -3.03 38.00
N LYS A 411 10.36 -2.30 38.71
CA LYS A 411 10.95 -2.80 39.96
C LYS A 411 9.90 -2.80 41.09
N SER A 412 9.10 -1.74 41.18
CA SER A 412 7.98 -1.66 42.12
C SER A 412 6.95 -2.76 41.86
N GLU A 413 6.52 -2.94 40.61
CA GLU A 413 5.53 -3.96 40.23
C GLU A 413 6.01 -5.39 40.48
N MET A 414 7.30 -5.67 40.21
CA MET A 414 7.92 -6.95 40.56
C MET A 414 7.92 -7.19 42.07
N ARG A 415 8.21 -6.17 42.88
CA ARG A 415 8.16 -6.27 44.35
C ARG A 415 6.74 -6.48 44.86
N LYS A 416 5.74 -5.81 44.29
CA LYS A 416 4.32 -6.01 44.64
C LYS A 416 3.88 -7.46 44.37
N SER A 417 4.19 -7.96 43.18
CA SER A 417 3.92 -9.35 42.78
C SER A 417 4.62 -10.35 43.70
N GLY A 418 5.89 -10.10 44.03
CA GLY A 418 6.65 -10.92 44.96
C GLY A 418 6.08 -10.93 46.38
N LYS A 419 5.59 -9.79 46.89
CA LYS A 419 4.91 -9.71 48.19
C LYS A 419 3.58 -10.47 48.19
N ALA A 420 2.78 -10.37 47.13
CA ALA A 420 1.51 -11.09 47.03
C ALA A 420 1.72 -12.62 47.04
N ILE A 421 2.67 -13.11 46.23
CA ILE A 421 3.02 -14.55 46.19
C ILE A 421 3.65 -14.99 47.52
N GLY A 422 4.56 -14.18 48.09
CA GLY A 422 5.20 -14.46 49.37
C GLY A 422 4.19 -14.49 50.53
N GLY A 423 3.15 -13.67 50.47
CA GLY A 423 2.03 -13.69 51.42
C GLY A 423 1.19 -14.97 51.34
N LEU A 424 0.88 -15.42 50.12
CA LEU A 424 0.13 -16.66 49.86
C LEU A 424 0.92 -17.94 50.21
N LYS A 425 2.26 -17.90 50.17
CA LYS A 425 3.14 -19.05 50.46
C LYS A 425 3.65 -19.10 51.92
N LYS A 426 3.14 -18.24 52.82
CA LYS A 426 3.53 -18.31 54.24
C LYS A 426 3.01 -19.61 54.84
N LYS A 427 3.91 -20.54 55.13
CA LYS A 427 3.59 -21.74 55.90
C LYS A 427 3.78 -21.42 57.38
N LYS A 428 2.72 -21.61 58.18
CA LYS A 428 2.84 -21.55 59.63
C LYS A 428 3.84 -22.61 60.09
N VAL A 429 4.57 -22.31 61.16
CA VAL A 429 5.59 -23.20 61.70
C VAL A 429 5.38 -23.39 63.20
N ASN A 430 5.41 -24.64 63.64
CA ASN A 430 5.44 -25.00 65.04
C ASN A 430 6.88 -25.19 65.48
N ILE A 431 7.22 -24.69 66.66
CA ILE A 431 8.50 -24.91 67.33
C ILE A 431 8.29 -25.85 68.52
N PHE A 432 9.20 -26.81 68.69
CA PHE A 432 9.17 -27.79 69.76
C PHE A 432 10.51 -27.86 70.49
N LYS A 433 10.45 -28.16 71.79
CA LYS A 433 11.60 -28.54 72.61
C LYS A 433 11.20 -29.74 73.46
N ASP A 434 12.04 -30.78 73.48
CA ASP A 434 11.75 -32.02 74.22
C ASP A 434 10.36 -32.60 73.91
N ASN A 435 9.96 -32.55 72.63
CA ASN A 435 8.64 -32.93 72.11
C ASN A 435 7.43 -32.12 72.60
N ILE A 436 7.64 -31.04 73.35
CA ILE A 436 6.58 -30.11 73.78
C ILE A 436 6.50 -28.96 72.77
N CYS A 437 5.29 -28.67 72.28
CA CYS A 437 5.04 -27.54 71.39
C CYS A 437 5.11 -26.22 72.19
N LEU A 438 6.03 -25.33 71.82
CA LEU A 438 6.25 -24.05 72.50
C LEU A 438 5.47 -22.90 71.85
N GLY A 439 4.93 -23.10 70.65
CA GLY A 439 4.11 -22.10 69.97
C GLY A 439 4.05 -22.29 68.47
N THR A 440 3.10 -21.57 67.87
CA THR A 440 2.87 -21.50 66.43
C THR A 440 3.15 -20.09 65.94
N PHE A 441 3.94 -19.98 64.87
CA PHE A 441 4.27 -18.71 64.22
C PHE A 441 3.72 -18.72 62.80
N SER A 442 3.32 -17.56 62.29
CA SER A 442 2.77 -17.37 60.95
C SER A 442 3.77 -17.71 59.83
N SER A 443 5.08 -17.71 60.13
CA SER A 443 6.13 -18.16 59.20
C SER A 443 7.47 -18.43 59.89
N CYS A 444 8.37 -19.15 59.22
CA CYS A 444 9.78 -19.27 59.65
C CYS A 444 10.47 -17.91 59.82
N THR A 445 10.11 -16.91 59.00
CA THR A 445 10.65 -15.55 59.08
C THR A 445 10.22 -14.85 60.36
N GLU A 446 8.96 -14.98 60.75
CA GLU A 446 8.47 -14.44 62.01
C GLU A 446 9.12 -15.14 63.20
N LEU A 447 9.16 -16.47 63.19
CA LEU A 447 9.84 -17.25 64.23
C LEU A 447 11.30 -16.82 64.39
N SER A 448 12.05 -16.67 63.28
CA SER A 448 13.45 -16.25 63.32
C SER A 448 13.64 -14.85 63.90
N LYS A 449 12.67 -13.93 63.70
CA LYS A 449 12.71 -12.57 64.25
C LYS A 449 12.40 -12.54 65.74
N GLU A 450 11.38 -13.27 66.17
CA GLU A 450 10.91 -13.27 67.56
C GLU A 450 11.74 -14.21 68.46
N SER A 451 12.54 -15.13 67.90
CA SER A 451 13.14 -16.21 68.69
C SER A 451 14.08 -15.74 69.79
N GLU A 452 14.82 -14.64 69.56
CA GLU A 452 15.75 -14.11 70.54
C GLU A 452 15.02 -13.52 71.75
N LYS A 453 13.87 -12.86 71.50
CA LYS A 453 13.01 -12.30 72.54
C LYS A 453 12.21 -13.37 73.29
N VAL A 454 11.65 -14.34 72.56
CA VAL A 454 10.72 -15.33 73.12
C VAL A 454 11.44 -16.54 73.74
N PHE A 455 12.54 -16.99 73.12
CA PHE A 455 13.26 -18.20 73.52
C PHE A 455 14.69 -17.92 74.00
N GLY A 456 15.09 -16.65 74.14
CA GLY A 456 16.44 -16.26 74.57
C GLY A 456 17.55 -16.67 73.60
N THR A 457 17.21 -17.12 72.39
CA THR A 457 18.21 -17.56 71.40
C THR A 457 17.85 -17.17 69.99
N LYS A 458 18.83 -16.68 69.25
CA LYS A 458 18.66 -16.33 67.84
C LYS A 458 18.63 -17.58 66.96
N LEU A 459 17.49 -17.86 66.34
CA LEU A 459 17.30 -18.97 65.42
C LEU A 459 17.43 -18.45 63.99
N SER A 460 18.22 -19.14 63.16
CA SER A 460 18.44 -18.76 61.76
C SER A 460 17.32 -19.31 60.89
N LEU A 461 16.71 -18.45 60.06
CA LEU A 461 15.67 -18.83 59.11
C LEU A 461 16.05 -20.05 58.27
N GLY A 462 17.27 -20.07 57.72
CA GLY A 462 17.75 -21.18 56.88
C GLY A 462 17.80 -22.51 57.64
N HIS A 463 18.20 -22.49 58.91
CA HIS A 463 18.25 -23.70 59.74
C HIS A 463 16.87 -24.14 60.22
N ILE A 464 15.96 -23.20 60.53
CA ILE A 464 14.55 -23.53 60.84
C ILE A 464 13.93 -24.26 59.65
N SER A 465 14.07 -23.71 58.43
CA SER A 465 13.52 -24.33 57.22
C SER A 465 14.16 -25.70 56.94
N ALA A 466 15.48 -25.84 57.10
CA ALA A 466 16.17 -27.11 56.89
C ALA A 466 15.72 -28.20 57.86
N VAL A 467 15.33 -27.84 59.08
CA VAL A 467 14.74 -28.80 60.02
C VAL A 467 13.32 -29.17 59.60
N CYS A 468 12.49 -28.20 59.21
CA CYS A 468 11.14 -28.48 58.72
C CYS A 468 11.11 -29.39 57.47
N THR A 469 12.14 -29.32 56.61
CA THR A 469 12.25 -30.14 55.39
C THR A 469 13.03 -31.45 55.61
N GLY A 470 13.43 -31.77 56.84
CA GLY A 470 14.15 -33.01 57.17
C GLY A 470 15.63 -33.02 56.79
N GLN A 471 16.16 -31.93 56.23
CA GLN A 471 17.60 -31.80 55.93
C GLN A 471 18.46 -31.68 57.19
N ARG A 472 17.86 -31.31 58.33
CA ARG A 472 18.52 -31.20 59.64
C ARG A 472 17.61 -31.77 60.72
N LYS A 473 18.19 -32.45 61.73
CA LYS A 473 17.41 -33.03 62.83
C LYS A 473 16.88 -31.99 63.83
N SER A 474 17.71 -31.01 64.18
CA SER A 474 17.36 -29.94 65.13
C SER A 474 18.24 -28.70 64.90
N HIS A 475 17.83 -27.55 65.41
CA HIS A 475 18.64 -26.33 65.44
C HIS A 475 18.60 -25.72 66.84
N LYS A 476 19.77 -25.59 67.47
CA LYS A 476 19.94 -25.07 68.85
C LYS A 476 19.02 -25.72 69.90
N GLY A 477 18.82 -27.03 69.80
CA GLY A 477 17.99 -27.79 70.74
C GLY A 477 16.48 -27.74 70.46
N PHE A 478 16.05 -27.07 69.40
CA PHE A 478 14.65 -27.02 68.98
C PHE A 478 14.43 -27.83 67.70
N THR A 479 13.23 -28.38 67.55
CA THR A 479 12.73 -28.96 66.30
C THR A 479 11.56 -28.13 65.76
N PHE A 480 11.30 -28.23 64.45
CA PHE A 480 10.33 -27.39 63.77
C PHE A 480 9.53 -28.20 62.77
N LYS A 481 8.24 -27.90 62.63
CA LYS A 481 7.37 -28.53 61.63
C LYS A 481 6.51 -27.48 60.96
N TYR A 482 6.40 -27.54 59.63
CA TYR A 482 5.39 -26.77 58.91
C TYR A 482 4.00 -27.29 59.28
N ILE A 483 3.06 -26.39 59.46
CA ILE A 483 1.64 -26.75 59.48
C ILE A 483 1.21 -26.91 58.04
N GLU A 484 0.69 -28.09 57.70
CA GLU A 484 0.06 -28.33 56.41
C GLU A 484 -1.32 -27.70 56.44
N ASP A 485 -1.45 -26.51 55.85
CA ASP A 485 -2.75 -26.02 55.45
C ASP A 485 -3.17 -26.84 54.23
N ASN A 486 -4.14 -27.74 54.40
CA ASN A 486 -4.83 -28.44 53.30
C ASN A 486 -5.57 -27.41 52.45
N ILE A 487 -4.86 -26.73 51.55
CA ILE A 487 -5.47 -25.95 50.49
C ILE A 487 -5.52 -26.85 49.26
N SER A 488 -6.63 -27.56 49.12
CA SER A 488 -7.05 -28.15 47.86
C SER A 488 -7.23 -27.04 46.83
N LEU A 489 -6.20 -26.80 46.02
CA LEU A 489 -6.30 -26.00 44.80
C LEU A 489 -6.98 -26.88 43.74
N SER A 490 -8.29 -26.73 43.59
CA SER A 490 -9.00 -27.14 42.39
C SER A 490 -8.58 -26.25 41.22
N ALA A 491 -8.09 -26.91 40.16
CA ALA A 491 -7.90 -26.52 38.75
C ALA A 491 -7.91 -25.03 38.36
#